data_AF-A0A7J3VP78-F1
#
_entry.id   AF-A0A7J3VP78-F1
#
_cell.length_a   1.000
_cell.length_b   1.000
_cell.length_c   1.000
_cell.angle_alpha   90.00
_cell.angle_beta   90.00
_cell.angle_gamma   90.00
#
_symmetry.space_group_name_H-M   'P 1'
#
loop_
_entity.id
_entity.type
_entity.pdbx_description
1 polymer ?
#
loop_
_entity_poly.entity_id
_entity_poly.type
_entity_poly.pdbx_seq_one_letter_code
_entity_poly.pdbx_strand_id
1 'polypeptide(L)'
;MKRIRASCLAYLIEMLCIVDPFTWMPLAVKKIVYFRMHGKLSIRSSSSITYYYSYRYGDDELARLKQVVDTLYADETFIMFNNTSMHDDALRFRSLLD
;
A
#
# COMPACT_ATOMS: atom_id res chain seq x y z
N MET A 1 13.05 27.12 1.36
CA MET A 1 12.64 25.86 0.69
C MET A 1 12.90 24.70 1.65
N LYS A 2 11.86 24.16 2.32
CA LYS A 2 12.05 23.05 3.28
C LYS A 2 12.33 21.77 2.50
N ARG A 3 13.59 21.34 2.48
CA ARG A 3 13.97 20.00 2.01
C ARG A 3 13.60 19.00 3.10
N ILE A 4 12.41 18.41 3.00
CA ILE A 4 12.08 17.23 3.80
C ILE A 4 12.77 16.06 3.10
N ARG A 5 13.91 15.64 3.63
CA ARG A 5 14.44 14.31 3.34
C ARG A 5 13.64 13.36 4.21
N ALA A 6 12.88 12.45 3.60
CA ALA A 6 12.26 11.34 4.31
C ALA A 6 13.37 10.35 4.73
N SER A 7 14.17 10.73 5.72
CA SER A 7 14.96 9.77 6.48
C SER A 7 14.09 9.32 7.64
N CYS A 8 13.38 8.20 7.46
CA CYS A 8 12.79 7.45 8.57
C CYS A 8 13.87 6.79 9.46
N LEU A 9 15.14 7.11 9.27
CA LEU A 9 16.21 6.70 10.17
C LEU A 9 16.40 7.74 11.28
N ALA A 10 16.34 7.23 12.50
CA ALA A 10 16.84 7.82 13.73
C ALA A 10 16.02 9.01 14.26
N TYR A 11 14.93 8.70 14.97
CA TYR A 11 14.68 9.11 16.37
C TYR A 11 13.26 8.66 16.71
N LEU A 12 13.11 7.50 17.39
CA LEU A 12 12.03 7.14 18.33
C LEU A 12 10.55 7.47 18.02
N ILE A 13 10.17 7.75 16.77
CA ILE A 13 8.78 7.94 16.39
C ILE A 13 8.31 6.62 15.76
N GLU A 14 7.38 5.95 16.44
CA GLU A 14 6.62 4.81 15.90
C GLU A 14 5.71 5.31 14.76
N MET A 15 6.31 5.60 13.60
CA MET A 15 5.58 6.12 12.45
C MET A 15 5.03 4.97 11.62
N LEU A 16 3.71 4.88 11.56
CA LEU A 16 3.01 3.98 10.64
C LEU A 16 3.32 4.37 9.19
N CYS A 17 3.98 3.47 8.46
CA CYS A 17 4.22 3.66 7.04
C CYS A 17 2.94 3.33 6.27
N ILE A 18 2.26 4.37 5.77
CA ILE A 18 1.10 4.25 4.89
C ILE A 18 1.61 4.24 3.45
N VAL A 19 1.61 3.08 2.82
CA VAL A 19 2.14 2.90 1.46
C VAL A 19 1.18 2.10 0.58
N ASP A 20 1.28 2.28 -0.73
CA ASP A 20 0.75 1.33 -1.70
C ASP A 20 1.86 0.30 -2.00
N PRO A 21 1.71 -0.96 -1.58
CA PRO A 21 2.76 -1.98 -1.71
C PRO A 21 3.09 -2.33 -3.17
N PHE A 22 2.26 -1.98 -4.15
CA PHE A 22 2.61 -2.14 -5.56
C PHE A 22 3.52 -1.04 -6.08
N THR A 23 3.64 0.06 -5.34
CA THR A 23 4.53 1.16 -5.70
C THR A 23 5.74 1.23 -4.78
N TRP A 24 5.52 1.14 -3.47
CA TRP A 24 6.54 1.34 -2.46
C TRP A 24 6.42 0.28 -1.36
N MET A 25 7.53 -0.39 -1.05
CA MET A 25 7.59 -1.22 0.14
C MET A 25 7.75 -0.34 1.40
N PRO A 26 7.15 -0.72 2.54
CA PRO A 26 7.34 0.00 3.78
C PRO A 26 8.83 0.01 4.17
N LEU A 27 9.37 1.19 4.49
CA LEU A 27 10.79 1.36 4.85
C LEU A 27 11.18 0.64 6.15
N ALA A 28 10.20 0.41 7.03
CA ALA A 28 10.34 -0.43 8.20
C ALA A 28 9.04 -1.19 8.42
N VAL A 29 9.13 -2.52 8.52
CA VAL A 29 8.05 -3.36 9.00
C VAL A 29 8.19 -3.42 10.52
N LYS A 30 7.12 -3.06 11.24
CA LYS A 30 7.02 -3.08 12.72
C LYS A 30 5.73 -3.83 13.09
N LYS A 31 5.30 -3.72 14.36
CA LYS A 31 4.09 -4.39 14.87
C LYS A 31 2.85 -4.19 13.98
N ILE A 32 2.67 -2.99 13.45
CA ILE A 32 1.51 -2.66 12.61
C ILE A 32 1.99 -2.15 11.24
N VAL A 33 1.40 -2.69 10.18
CA VAL A 33 1.53 -2.20 8.80
C VAL A 33 0.18 -1.70 8.30
N TYR A 34 0.18 -0.62 7.52
CA TYR A 34 -1.02 -0.09 6.91
C TYR A 34 -0.80 0.17 5.42
N PHE A 35 -1.59 -0.51 4.58
CA PHE A 35 -1.61 -0.31 3.15
C PHE A 35 -2.80 0.53 2.70
N ARG A 36 -2.55 1.46 1.78
CA ARG A 36 -3.58 2.23 1.11
C ARG A 36 -3.49 2.00 -0.40
N MET A 37 -4.47 1.29 -0.93
CA MET A 37 -4.48 0.87 -2.33
C MET A 37 -5.18 1.96 -3.16
N HIS A 38 -4.45 2.67 -4.01
CA HIS A 38 -4.96 3.85 -4.73
C HIS A 38 -5.40 3.57 -6.18
N GLY A 39 -5.33 2.32 -6.62
CA GLY A 39 -5.44 1.94 -8.02
C GLY A 39 -4.07 1.92 -8.69
N LYS A 40 -4.03 2.23 -9.99
CA LYS A 40 -2.80 2.08 -10.79
C LYS A 40 -1.99 3.36 -10.83
N LEU A 41 -0.71 3.28 -10.50
CA LEU A 41 0.21 4.39 -10.66
C LEU A 41 0.55 4.65 -12.13
N SER A 42 0.57 5.92 -12.50
CA SER A 42 1.04 6.44 -13.77
C SER A 42 2.19 7.41 -13.52
N ILE A 43 3.35 7.10 -14.07
CA ILE A 43 4.51 7.99 -14.06
C ILE A 43 4.77 8.41 -15.50
N ARG A 44 4.47 9.67 -15.82
CA ARG A 44 4.71 10.22 -17.16
C ARG A 44 6.02 10.98 -17.25
N SER A 45 6.48 11.55 -16.13
CA SER A 45 7.76 12.23 -16.00
C SER A 45 8.20 12.27 -14.53
N SER A 46 9.42 12.75 -14.28
CA SER A 46 9.93 12.99 -12.92
C SER A 46 9.12 14.02 -12.12
N SER A 47 8.24 14.78 -12.76
CA SER A 47 7.35 15.77 -12.15
C SER A 47 5.86 15.43 -12.26
N SER A 48 5.50 14.30 -12.88
CA SER A 48 4.11 13.91 -13.12
C SER A 48 3.88 12.46 -12.71
N ILE A 49 3.34 12.33 -11.51
CA ILE A 49 2.93 11.08 -10.88
C ILE A 49 1.44 11.20 -10.56
N THR A 50 0.63 10.24 -10.98
CA THR A 50 -0.82 10.24 -10.74
C THR A 50 -1.34 8.83 -10.50
N TYR A 51 -2.28 8.68 -9.58
CA TYR A 51 -3.00 7.42 -9.38
C TYR A 51 -4.31 7.42 -10.17
N TYR A 52 -4.55 6.34 -10.91
CA TYR A 52 -5.84 6.06 -11.52
C TYR A 52 -6.77 5.40 -10.50
N TYR A 53 -7.47 6.23 -9.74
CA TYR A 53 -8.43 5.79 -8.73
C TYR A 53 -9.60 4.98 -9.31
N SER A 54 -9.89 5.12 -10.60
CA SER A 54 -10.91 4.33 -11.29
C SER A 54 -10.48 2.89 -11.61
N TYR A 55 -9.22 2.54 -11.33
CA TYR A 55 -8.70 1.20 -11.59
C TYR A 55 -9.32 0.18 -10.65
N ARG A 56 -9.76 -0.95 -11.21
CA ARG A 56 -10.21 -2.14 -10.47
C ARG A 56 -9.13 -3.19 -10.51
N TYR A 57 -8.78 -3.73 -9.35
CA TYR A 57 -7.74 -4.74 -9.25
C TYR A 57 -8.18 -6.09 -9.85
N GLY A 58 -7.29 -6.72 -10.61
CA GLY A 58 -7.48 -8.09 -11.09
C GLY A 58 -7.32 -9.12 -9.97
N ASP A 59 -7.84 -10.34 -10.16
CA ASP A 59 -7.70 -11.42 -9.17
C ASP A 59 -6.21 -11.76 -8.93
N ASP A 60 -5.39 -11.78 -10.00
CA ASP A 60 -3.95 -12.00 -9.89
C ASP A 60 -3.23 -10.93 -9.05
N GLU A 61 -3.68 -9.67 -9.17
CA GLU A 61 -3.13 -8.57 -8.37
C GLU A 61 -3.53 -8.72 -6.90
N LEU A 62 -4.77 -9.12 -6.62
CA LEU A 62 -5.22 -9.41 -5.25
C LEU A 62 -4.48 -10.61 -4.64
N ALA A 63 -4.22 -11.66 -5.43
CA ALA A 63 -3.40 -12.79 -5.00
C ALA A 63 -1.96 -12.36 -4.70
N ARG A 64 -1.39 -11.48 -5.54
CA ARG A 64 -0.06 -10.89 -5.28
C ARG A 64 -0.06 -10.02 -4.02
N LEU A 65 -1.12 -9.26 -3.75
CA LEU A 65 -1.25 -8.50 -2.51
C LEU A 65 -1.24 -9.42 -1.30
N LYS A 66 -1.92 -10.57 -1.37
CA LYS A 66 -1.90 -11.58 -0.29
C LYS A 66 -0.48 -12.09 -0.06
N GLN A 67 0.25 -12.41 -1.12
CA GLN A 67 1.66 -12.83 -1.00
C GLN A 67 2.51 -11.75 -0.32
N VAL A 68 2.31 -10.47 -0.66
CA VAL A 68 3.01 -9.38 0.02
C VAL A 68 2.71 -9.42 1.52
N VAL A 69 1.44 -9.49 1.91
CA VAL A 69 1.02 -9.56 3.32
C VAL A 69 1.63 -10.76 4.04
N ASP A 70 1.57 -11.95 3.44
CA ASP A 70 2.10 -13.19 4.02
C ASP A 70 3.62 -13.13 4.27
N THR A 71 4.35 -12.28 3.53
CA THR A 71 5.81 -12.13 3.67
C THR A 71 6.23 -11.05 4.68
N LEU A 72 5.30 -10.29 5.25
CA LEU A 72 5.61 -9.26 6.23
C LEU A 72 5.81 -9.86 7.62
N TYR A 73 6.88 -9.41 8.29
CA TYR A 73 7.08 -9.66 9.72
C TYR A 73 6.36 -8.59 10.56
N ALA A 74 5.03 -8.55 10.49
CA ALA A 74 4.17 -7.64 11.27
C ALA A 74 3.16 -8.44 12.09
N ASP A 75 2.77 -7.91 13.25
CA ASP A 75 1.74 -8.52 14.11
C ASP A 75 0.34 -8.33 13.49
N GLU A 76 0.10 -7.14 12.93
CA GLU A 76 -1.16 -6.77 12.30
C GLU A 76 -0.93 -6.00 10.98
N THR A 77 -1.72 -6.34 9.96
CA THR A 77 -1.71 -5.63 8.67
C THR A 77 -3.10 -5.12 8.34
N PHE A 78 -3.24 -3.80 8.24
CA PHE A 78 -4.46 -3.13 7.82
C PHE A 78 -4.38 -2.75 6.35
N ILE A 79 -5.45 -2.97 5.59
CA ILE A 79 -5.50 -2.66 4.17
C ILE A 79 -6.77 -1.87 3.87
N MET A 80 -6.61 -0.66 3.34
CA MET A 80 -7.70 0.14 2.83
C MET A 80 -7.63 0.23 1.32
N PHE A 81 -8.63 -0.35 0.66
CA PHE A 81 -8.90 -0.06 -0.73
C PHE A 81 -9.48 1.34 -0.84
N ASN A 82 -8.84 2.19 -1.65
CA ASN A 82 -9.16 3.61 -1.79
C ASN A 82 -9.36 3.98 -3.28
N ASN A 83 -9.69 3.00 -4.11
CA ASN A 83 -10.12 3.14 -5.50
C ASN A 83 -11.66 3.15 -5.61
N THR A 84 -12.22 3.46 -6.78
CA THR A 84 -13.67 3.60 -6.95
C THR A 84 -14.43 2.28 -6.74
N SER A 85 -13.81 1.13 -7.03
CA SER A 85 -14.36 -0.21 -6.78
C SER A 85 -13.96 -0.79 -5.42
N MET A 86 -13.56 0.06 -4.46
CA MET A 86 -12.98 -0.37 -3.17
C MET A 86 -13.81 -1.39 -2.39
N HIS A 87 -15.14 -1.28 -2.42
CA HIS A 87 -16.01 -2.21 -1.70
C HIS A 87 -15.87 -3.64 -2.26
N ASP A 88 -15.99 -3.78 -3.59
CA ASP A 88 -15.90 -5.08 -4.26
C ASP A 88 -14.48 -5.66 -4.16
N ASP A 89 -13.46 -4.82 -4.32
CA ASP A 89 -12.07 -5.25 -4.22
C ASP A 89 -11.71 -5.68 -2.78
N ALA A 90 -12.24 -5.01 -1.76
CA ALA A 90 -12.09 -5.42 -0.37
C ALA A 90 -12.78 -6.76 -0.08
N LEU A 91 -13.99 -6.99 -0.60
CA LEU A 91 -14.69 -8.26 -0.42
C LEU A 91 -13.98 -9.42 -1.13
N ARG A 92 -13.54 -9.21 -2.37
CA ARG A 92 -12.75 -10.18 -3.13
C ARG A 92 -11.44 -10.50 -2.41
N PHE A 93 -10.74 -9.48 -1.93
CA PHE A 93 -9.51 -9.70 -1.18
C PHE A 93 -9.76 -10.44 0.15
N ARG A 94 -10.80 -10.09 0.89
CA ARG A 94 -11.19 -10.81 2.13
C ARG A 94 -11.40 -12.29 1.87
N SER A 95 -12.06 -12.66 0.76
CA SER A 95 -12.25 -14.07 0.40
C SER A 95 -10.96 -14.85 0.10
N LEU A 96 -9.82 -14.17 -0.06
CA LEU A 96 -8.50 -14.80 -0.18
C LEU A 96 -7.81 -14.99 1.18
N LEU A 97 -8.30 -14.36 2.24
CA LEU A 97 -7.78 -14.45 3.61
C LEU A 97 -8.49 -15.49 4.47
N ASP A 98 -9.73 -15.84 4.10
CA ASP A 98 -10.52 -16.92 4.69
C ASP A 98 -9.96 -18.31 4.29
#